data_AF-A0A5K1EQY1-F1
#
_entry.id   AF-A0A5K1EQY1-F1
#
_cell.length_a   1.000
_cell.length_b   1.000
_cell.length_c   1.000
_cell.angle_alpha   90.00
_cell.angle_beta   90.00
_cell.angle_gamma   90.00
#
_symmetry.space_group_name_H-M   'P 1'
#
loop_
_entity.id
_entity.type
_entity.pdbx_description
1 polymer ?
#
loop_
_entity_poly.entity_id
_entity_poly.type
_entity_poly.pdbx_seq_one_letter_code
_entity_poly.pdbx_strand_id
1 'polypeptide(L)' 'FWRSHIKRPMVLVGPSLGAAIAIDLAVSHPEAV' A
#
# COMPACT_ATOMS: atom_id res chain seq x y z
N PHE A 1 9.97 -1.66 9.59
CA PHE A 1 9.12 -1.40 10.78
C PHE A 1 7.67 -1.82 10.57
N TRP A 2 7.02 -1.47 9.45
CA TRP A 2 5.62 -1.83 9.20
C TRP A 2 5.43 -3.34 8.93
N ARG A 3 6.38 -4.00 8.25
CA ARG A 3 6.36 -5.45 7.95
C ARG A 3 6.18 -6.38 9.17
N SER A 4 6.59 -5.96 10.37
CA SER A 4 6.39 -6.75 11.59
C SER A 4 4.97 -6.63 12.17
N HIS A 5 4.22 -5.61 11.76
CA HIS A 5 2.89 -5.28 12.26
C HIS A 5 1.78 -5.62 11.25
N ILE A 6 2.04 -5.46 9.96
CA ILE A 6 1.12 -5.84 8.88
C ILE A 6 1.47 -7.26 8.45
N LYS A 7 0.64 -8.21 8.91
CA LYS A 7 0.81 -9.65 8.64
C LYS A 7 -0.08 -10.15 7.50
N ARG A 8 -0.91 -9.28 6.92
CA ARG A 8 -1.82 -9.59 5.82
C ARG A 8 -1.83 -8.42 4.84
N PRO A 9 -2.03 -8.67 3.54
CA PRO A 9 -2.22 -7.62 2.55
C PRO A 9 -3.36 -6.69 2.95
N MET A 10 -3.27 -5.42 2.56
CA MET A 10 -4.26 -4.40 2.89
C MET A 10 -4.89 -3.81 1.63
N VAL A 11 -6.20 -3.59 1.66
CA VAL A 11 -6.87 -2.86 0.58
C VAL A 11 -6.50 -1.38 0.69
N LEU A 12 -5.74 -0.88 -0.29
CA LEU A 12 -5.26 0.49 -0.34
C LEU A 12 -6.13 1.33 -1.30
N VAL A 13 -6.77 2.37 -0.77
CA VAL A 13 -7.65 3.26 -1.54
C VAL A 13 -7.26 4.71 -1.28
N GLY A 14 -7.15 5.51 -2.34
CA GLY A 14 -6.95 6.95 -2.26
C GLY A 14 -7.48 7.66 -3.50
N PRO A 15 -8.22 8.76 -3.39
CA PRO A 15 -8.64 9.57 -4.53
C PRO A 15 -7.59 10.65 -4.89
N SER A 16 -7.57 11.07 -6.16
CA SER A 16 -6.71 12.16 -6.66
C SER A 16 -5.23 11.94 -6.31
N LEU A 17 -4.58 12.83 -5.54
CA LEU A 17 -3.20 12.65 -5.07
C LEU A 17 -3.00 11.35 -4.27
N GLY A 18 -4.00 10.95 -3.49
CA GLY A 18 -3.96 9.68 -2.76
C GLY A 18 -3.91 8.45 -3.67
N ALA A 19 -4.44 8.55 -4.90
CA ALA A 19 -4.37 7.46 -5.89
C ALA A 19 -2.94 7.26 -6.39
N ALA A 20 -2.20 8.36 -6.61
CA ALA A 20 -0.80 8.28 -7.01
C ALA A 20 0.04 7.57 -5.95
N ILE A 21 -0.19 7.90 -4.68
CA ILE A 21 0.47 7.24 -3.55
C ILE A 21 0.05 5.77 -3.45
N ALA A 22 -1.23 5.46 -3.65
CA ALA A 22 -1.73 4.08 -3.62
C ALA A 22 -1.08 3.21 -4.70
N ILE A 23 -0.93 3.74 -5.92
CA ILE A 23 -0.27 3.04 -7.03
C ILE A 23 1.23 2.85 -6.74
N ASP A 24 1.92 3.89 -6.28
CA ASP A 24 3.35 3.82 -5.95
C ASP A 24 3.64 2.76 -4.88
N LEU A 25 2.80 2.68 -3.85
CA LEU A 25 2.89 1.66 -2.81
C LEU A 25 2.62 0.25 -3.34
N ALA A 26 1.63 0.08 -4.22
CA ALA A 26 1.31 -1.23 -4.81
C ALA A 26 2.43 -1.75 -5.73
N VAL A 27 3.13 -0.86 -6.45
CA VAL A 27 4.25 -1.23 -7.33
C VAL A 27 5.52 -1.50 -6.53
N SER A 28 5.82 -0.67 -5.53
CA SER A 28 7.05 -0.78 -4.74
C SER A 28 7.00 -1.88 -3.68
N HIS A 29 5.82 -2.17 -3.13
CA HIS A 29 5.61 -3.11 -2.03
C HIS A 29 4.34 -3.97 -2.25
N PRO A 30 4.30 -4.81 -3.31
CA PRO A 30 3.15 -5.65 -3.63
C PRO A 30 2.86 -6.71 -2.55
N GLU A 31 3.83 -7.05 -1.69
CA GLU A 31 3.60 -7.96 -0.57
C GLU A 31 2.76 -7.35 0.56
N ALA A 32 2.59 -6.02 0.53
CA ALA A 32 1.90 -5.25 1.56
C ALA A 32 0.43 -4.99 1.24
N VAL A 33 0.07 -4.99 -0.06
CA VAL A 33 -1.20 -4.46 -0.59
C VAL A 33 -2.01 -5.60 -1.21
#